data_AF-A0A948MSQ7-F1
#
_entry.id   AF-A0A948MSQ7-F1
#
_cell.length_a   1.000
_cell.length_b   1.000
_cell.length_c   1.000
_cell.angle_alpha   90.00
_cell.angle_beta   90.00
_cell.angle_gamma   90.00
#
_symmetry.space_group_name_H-M   'P 1'
#
loop_
_entity.id
_entity.type
_entity.pdbx_description
1 polymer ?
#
loop_
_entity_poly.entity_id
_entity_poly.type
_entity_poly.pdbx_seq_one_letter_code
_entity_poly.pdbx_strand_id
1 'polypeptide(L)'
;TFTRALQADADEAALYTAAVDLLADLHARPGAADIDIPLYDDALFLREAHLLTDWYLPAIDPAADAGAARAGLSEALTPLLALARRMPQTLVLRDYHVDNLMVLPGRPGIAGLGLLDFQDAVIGPVTYDLVSLLEDARRDVPAALADSLLSRYAAAFPALDPAALEVSYRVMGAQRALKIIGIFTRLSRRDGKHRYLGHIDRLWRLVDRDTDHPALAPLRAFLAETFPPTRRRVPEIPA
;
A
#
# COMPACT_ATOMS: atom_id res chain seq x y z
N THR A 1 13.05 7.82 13.45
CA THR A 1 12.33 6.96 12.51
C THR A 1 13.31 6.47 11.47
N PHE A 2 12.98 5.47 10.66
CA PHE A 2 13.87 4.98 9.60
C PHE A 2 14.20 6.09 8.62
N THR A 3 13.25 6.99 8.31
CA THR A 3 13.52 8.21 7.53
C THR A 3 14.71 9.00 8.06
N ARG A 4 14.78 9.23 9.38
CA ARG A 4 15.92 9.93 10.00
C ARG A 4 17.21 9.12 9.97
N ALA A 5 17.12 7.79 10.10
CA ALA A 5 18.29 6.91 10.01
C ALA A 5 18.87 6.90 8.58
N LEU A 6 18.00 6.79 7.57
CA LEU A 6 18.36 6.87 6.15
C LEU A 6 18.95 8.23 5.78
N GLN A 7 18.44 9.32 6.34
CA GLN A 7 19.03 10.67 6.18
C GLN A 7 20.41 10.82 6.87
N ALA A 8 20.73 9.94 7.80
CA ALA A 8 22.03 9.86 8.47
C ALA A 8 22.91 8.74 7.87
N ASP A 9 22.68 8.39 6.61
CA ASP A 9 23.43 7.40 5.83
C ASP A 9 23.48 5.99 6.45
N ALA A 10 22.44 5.61 7.22
CA ALA A 10 22.27 4.22 7.63
C ALA A 10 22.04 3.32 6.40
N ASP A 11 22.51 2.07 6.50
CA ASP A 11 22.34 1.07 5.43
C ASP A 11 20.85 0.78 5.19
N GLU A 12 20.36 1.20 4.02
CA GLU A 12 18.98 1.02 3.59
C GLU A 12 18.59 -0.47 3.51
N ALA A 13 19.44 -1.30 2.91
CA ALA A 13 19.15 -2.72 2.78
C ALA A 13 19.06 -3.39 4.15
N ALA A 14 19.95 -3.03 5.08
CA ALA A 14 19.91 -3.54 6.45
C ALA A 14 18.63 -3.13 7.20
N LEU A 15 18.22 -1.86 7.08
CA LEU A 15 17.00 -1.35 7.72
C LEU A 15 15.75 -2.06 7.19
N TYR A 16 15.59 -2.12 5.86
CA TYR A 16 14.44 -2.79 5.26
C TYR A 16 14.43 -4.30 5.53
N THR A 17 15.59 -4.95 5.55
CA THR A 17 15.71 -6.37 5.96
C THR A 17 15.19 -6.57 7.38
N ALA A 18 15.62 -5.71 8.31
CA ALA A 18 15.18 -5.79 9.70
C ALA A 18 13.67 -5.52 9.86
N ALA A 19 13.10 -4.61 9.07
CA ALA A 19 11.65 -4.37 9.04
C ALA A 19 10.89 -5.60 8.52
N VAL A 20 11.33 -6.20 7.42
CA VAL A 20 10.69 -7.43 6.90
C VAL A 20 10.81 -8.58 7.91
N ASP A 21 11.94 -8.71 8.60
CA ASP A 21 12.11 -9.71 9.67
C ASP A 21 11.17 -9.47 10.85
N LEU A 22 10.97 -8.22 11.27
CA LEU A 22 10.01 -7.86 12.30
C LEU A 22 8.58 -8.17 11.86
N LEU A 23 8.23 -7.87 10.62
CA LEU A 23 6.90 -8.14 10.09
C LEU A 23 6.63 -9.66 10.01
N ALA A 24 7.63 -10.44 9.57
CA ALA A 24 7.56 -11.89 9.58
C ALA A 24 7.42 -12.45 11.01
N ASP A 25 8.17 -11.93 11.99
CA ASP A 25 8.01 -12.33 13.40
C ASP A 25 6.59 -12.01 13.91
N LEU A 26 6.07 -10.81 13.63
CA LEU A 26 4.73 -10.38 14.02
C LEU A 26 3.66 -11.33 13.46
N HIS A 27 3.72 -11.62 12.17
CA HIS A 27 2.74 -12.48 11.50
C HIS A 27 2.85 -13.96 11.91
N ALA A 28 4.02 -14.40 12.40
CA ALA A 28 4.22 -15.75 12.91
C ALA A 28 3.77 -15.92 14.37
N ARG A 29 3.43 -14.83 15.09
CA ARG A 29 2.98 -14.93 16.49
C ARG A 29 1.67 -15.72 16.59
N PRO A 30 1.53 -16.64 17.57
CA PRO A 30 0.25 -17.27 17.87
C PRO A 30 -0.82 -16.20 18.16
N GLY A 31 -1.99 -16.34 17.53
CA GLY A 31 -3.08 -15.39 17.69
C GLY A 31 -2.90 -14.07 16.94
N ALA A 32 -1.95 -13.95 16.01
CA ALA A 32 -1.80 -12.74 15.18
C ALA A 32 -3.07 -12.39 14.38
N ALA A 33 -3.92 -13.38 14.08
CA ALA A 33 -5.24 -13.17 13.47
C ALA A 33 -6.41 -13.16 14.48
N ASP A 34 -6.17 -13.53 15.74
CA ASP A 34 -7.18 -13.75 16.78
C ASP A 34 -7.25 -12.56 17.75
N ILE A 35 -7.25 -11.35 17.19
CA ILE A 35 -7.34 -10.09 17.93
C ILE A 35 -8.73 -9.48 17.67
N ASP A 36 -9.39 -9.02 18.73
CA ASP A 36 -10.72 -8.39 18.64
C ASP A 36 -10.61 -6.95 18.09
N ILE A 37 -10.38 -6.85 16.78
CA ILE A 37 -10.31 -5.60 16.00
C ILE A 37 -11.03 -5.78 14.65
N PRO A 38 -11.40 -4.69 13.97
CA PRO A 38 -12.15 -4.78 12.71
C PRO A 38 -11.42 -5.56 11.61
N LEU A 39 -12.19 -6.18 10.72
CA LEU A 39 -11.67 -6.85 9.52
C LEU A 39 -11.40 -5.82 8.40
N TYR A 40 -10.41 -6.10 7.56
CA TYR A 40 -10.23 -5.47 6.26
C TYR A 40 -11.21 -6.07 5.24
N ASP A 41 -12.49 -5.75 5.45
CA ASP A 41 -13.62 -6.27 4.69
C ASP A 41 -13.78 -5.61 3.31
N ASP A 42 -14.74 -6.11 2.51
CA ASP A 42 -15.00 -5.62 1.14
C ASP A 42 -15.41 -4.15 1.16
N ALA A 43 -16.21 -3.80 2.16
CA ALA A 43 -16.70 -2.45 2.31
C ALA A 43 -15.54 -1.49 2.59
N LEU A 44 -14.58 -1.85 3.45
CA LEU A 44 -13.39 -1.03 3.74
C LEU A 44 -12.46 -0.94 2.54
N PHE A 45 -12.18 -2.06 1.87
CA PHE A 45 -11.35 -2.11 0.67
C PHE A 45 -11.86 -1.16 -0.43
N LEU A 46 -13.16 -1.22 -0.73
CA LEU A 46 -13.79 -0.39 -1.75
C LEU A 46 -13.92 1.07 -1.31
N ARG A 47 -14.36 1.34 -0.07
CA ARG A 47 -14.48 2.72 0.47
C ARG A 47 -13.15 3.46 0.38
N GLU A 48 -12.04 2.77 0.67
CA GLU A 48 -10.71 3.38 0.58
C GLU A 48 -10.27 3.64 -0.85
N ALA A 49 -10.55 2.72 -1.78
CA ALA A 49 -10.24 2.91 -3.19
C ALA A 49 -11.06 4.06 -3.81
N HIS A 50 -12.31 4.26 -3.37
CA HIS A 50 -13.18 5.36 -3.83
C HIS A 50 -12.62 6.74 -3.53
N LEU A 51 -11.61 6.88 -2.67
CA LEU A 51 -10.91 8.16 -2.51
C LEU A 51 -10.31 8.65 -3.83
N LEU A 52 -9.94 7.75 -4.75
CA LEU A 52 -9.51 8.12 -6.10
C LEU A 52 -10.61 8.88 -6.87
N THR A 53 -11.82 8.34 -6.90
CA THR A 53 -12.96 8.92 -7.63
C THR A 53 -13.57 10.11 -6.90
N ASP A 54 -13.52 10.10 -5.57
CA ASP A 54 -14.14 11.11 -4.72
C ASP A 54 -13.27 12.37 -4.58
N TRP A 55 -11.94 12.24 -4.67
CA TRP A 55 -11.00 13.36 -4.46
C TRP A 55 -10.09 13.65 -5.63
N TYR A 56 -9.50 12.61 -6.25
CA TYR A 56 -8.54 12.83 -7.33
C TYR A 56 -9.22 13.17 -8.64
N LEU A 57 -10.21 12.37 -9.07
CA LEU A 57 -10.96 12.61 -10.31
C LEU A 57 -11.52 14.03 -10.42
N PRO A 58 -12.32 14.56 -9.47
CA PRO A 58 -12.85 15.93 -9.58
C PRO A 58 -11.75 17.00 -9.52
N ALA A 59 -10.59 16.70 -8.93
CA ALA A 59 -9.48 17.63 -8.86
C ALA A 59 -8.68 17.72 -10.16
N ILE A 60 -8.77 16.70 -11.03
CA ILE A 60 -8.14 16.71 -12.36
C ILE A 60 -9.17 16.91 -13.48
N ASP A 61 -10.44 16.60 -13.28
CA ASP A 61 -11.51 16.73 -14.27
C ASP A 61 -12.83 17.02 -13.55
N PRO A 62 -13.15 18.29 -13.26
CA PRO A 62 -14.38 18.66 -12.56
C PRO A 62 -15.67 18.32 -13.32
N ALA A 63 -15.59 18.05 -14.62
CA ALA A 63 -16.74 17.71 -15.46
C ALA A 63 -16.97 16.19 -15.56
N ALA A 64 -16.08 15.37 -14.99
CA ALA A 64 -16.19 13.92 -15.03
C ALA A 64 -17.39 13.41 -14.21
N ASP A 65 -18.03 12.35 -14.70
CA ASP A 65 -19.06 11.63 -13.95
C ASP A 65 -18.42 10.76 -12.86
N ALA A 66 -18.29 11.34 -11.67
CA ALA A 66 -17.73 10.65 -10.50
C ALA A 66 -18.57 9.43 -10.08
N GLY A 67 -19.88 9.43 -10.34
CA GLY A 67 -20.76 8.30 -10.03
C GLY A 67 -20.47 7.10 -10.91
N ALA A 68 -20.38 7.31 -12.22
CA ALA A 68 -19.99 6.29 -13.18
C ALA A 68 -18.58 5.75 -12.92
N ALA A 69 -17.60 6.65 -12.68
CA ALA A 69 -16.23 6.24 -12.36
C ALA A 69 -16.16 5.41 -11.07
N ARG A 70 -16.91 5.79 -10.03
CA ARG A 70 -16.98 5.04 -8.76
C ARG A 70 -17.58 3.65 -8.96
N ALA A 71 -18.65 3.54 -9.74
CA ALA A 71 -19.26 2.25 -10.08
C ALA A 71 -18.27 1.34 -10.83
N GLY A 72 -17.63 1.84 -11.90
CA GLY A 72 -16.64 1.09 -12.68
C GLY A 72 -15.42 0.66 -11.86
N LEU A 73 -14.92 1.52 -10.98
CA LEU A 73 -13.83 1.17 -10.07
C LEU A 73 -14.24 0.03 -9.12
N SER A 74 -15.48 0.07 -8.63
CA SER A 74 -16.00 -0.98 -7.74
C SER A 74 -16.11 -2.33 -8.45
N GLU A 75 -16.65 -2.32 -9.66
CA GLU A 75 -16.77 -3.51 -10.51
C GLU A 75 -15.40 -4.14 -10.78
N ALA A 76 -14.41 -3.31 -11.13
CA ALA A 76 -13.06 -3.77 -11.43
C ALA A 76 -12.31 -4.32 -10.20
N LEU A 77 -12.56 -3.77 -9.01
CA LEU A 77 -11.87 -4.16 -7.76
C LEU A 77 -12.53 -5.33 -7.02
N THR A 78 -13.86 -5.48 -7.12
CA THR A 78 -14.61 -6.53 -6.41
C THR A 78 -14.02 -7.93 -6.57
N PRO A 79 -13.71 -8.44 -7.79
CA PRO A 79 -13.14 -9.78 -7.94
C PRO A 79 -11.71 -9.90 -7.41
N LEU A 80 -10.96 -8.80 -7.32
CA LEU A 80 -9.55 -8.83 -6.94
C LEU A 80 -9.34 -9.07 -5.45
N LEU A 81 -10.24 -8.56 -4.60
CA LEU A 81 -10.12 -8.76 -3.16
C LEU A 81 -10.24 -10.24 -2.76
N ALA A 82 -11.10 -11.00 -3.45
CA ALA A 82 -11.20 -12.44 -3.26
C ALA A 82 -9.87 -13.15 -3.57
N LEU A 83 -9.13 -12.68 -4.58
CA LEU A 83 -7.79 -13.19 -4.90
C LEU A 83 -6.78 -12.84 -3.80
N ALA A 84 -6.78 -11.59 -3.33
CA ALA A 84 -5.89 -11.17 -2.25
C ALA A 84 -6.09 -11.96 -0.95
N ARG A 85 -7.34 -12.31 -0.64
CA ARG A 85 -7.72 -13.12 0.54
C ARG A 85 -7.46 -14.61 0.43
N ARG A 86 -6.93 -15.10 -0.71
CA ARG A 86 -6.37 -16.46 -0.76
C ARG A 86 -5.14 -16.61 0.17
N MET A 87 -4.54 -15.49 0.55
CA MET A 87 -3.50 -15.43 1.56
C MET A 87 -4.09 -15.44 2.98
N PRO A 88 -3.38 -16.03 3.96
CA PRO A 88 -3.78 -15.98 5.36
C PRO A 88 -4.06 -14.55 5.83
N GLN A 89 -5.02 -14.43 6.74
CA GLN A 89 -5.30 -13.18 7.41
C GLN A 89 -4.40 -13.03 8.65
N THR A 90 -4.04 -11.81 9.00
CA THR A 90 -3.19 -11.48 10.15
C THR A 90 -3.45 -10.05 10.60
N LEU A 91 -2.82 -9.64 11.70
CA LEU A 91 -2.75 -8.25 12.13
C LEU A 91 -2.07 -7.40 11.06
N VAL A 92 -2.82 -6.46 10.50
CA VAL A 92 -2.35 -5.47 9.55
C VAL A 92 -2.33 -4.10 10.24
N LEU A 93 -1.14 -3.53 10.33
CA LEU A 93 -0.84 -2.24 10.94
C LEU A 93 -1.27 -1.06 10.05
N ARG A 94 -1.39 -1.29 8.73
CA ARG A 94 -1.83 -0.37 7.67
C ARG A 94 -0.83 0.73 7.32
N ASP A 95 -0.21 1.37 8.30
CA ASP A 95 0.80 2.43 8.13
C ASP A 95 2.22 1.94 8.46
N TYR A 96 2.53 0.72 8.03
CA TYR A 96 3.86 0.10 8.15
C TYR A 96 4.86 0.61 7.11
N HIS A 97 5.47 1.76 7.39
CA HIS A 97 6.45 2.40 6.50
C HIS A 97 7.55 3.14 7.27
N VAL A 98 8.58 3.63 6.58
CA VAL A 98 9.81 4.16 7.20
C VAL A 98 9.60 5.33 8.18
N ASP A 99 8.53 6.10 8.04
CA ASP A 99 8.19 7.15 9.00
C ASP A 99 7.66 6.62 10.34
N ASN A 100 7.09 5.40 10.38
CA ASN A 100 6.49 4.79 11.58
C ASN A 100 7.36 3.67 12.18
N LEU A 101 8.55 3.44 11.62
CA LEU A 101 9.57 2.53 12.13
C LEU A 101 10.69 3.29 12.82
N MET A 102 11.16 2.83 13.98
CA MET A 102 12.25 3.45 14.73
C MET A 102 13.39 2.47 14.97
N VAL A 103 14.63 2.96 14.91
CA VAL A 103 15.79 2.23 15.46
C VAL A 103 15.94 2.60 16.93
N LEU A 104 15.99 1.58 17.79
CA LEU A 104 16.15 1.69 19.24
C LEU A 104 17.56 1.25 19.63
N PRO A 105 18.47 2.19 19.98
CA PRO A 105 19.86 1.86 20.31
C PRO A 105 19.96 0.89 21.49
N GLY A 106 20.95 0.00 21.45
CA GLY A 106 21.27 -0.92 22.55
C GLY A 106 20.34 -2.13 22.69
N ARG A 107 19.42 -2.35 21.74
CA ARG A 107 18.56 -3.55 21.69
C ARG A 107 18.89 -4.40 20.46
N PRO A 108 19.15 -5.70 20.61
CA PRO A 108 19.55 -6.56 19.50
C PRO A 108 18.36 -7.03 18.65
N GLY A 109 18.61 -7.33 17.38
CA GLY A 109 17.64 -7.93 16.46
C GLY A 109 16.36 -7.10 16.32
N ILE A 110 15.22 -7.80 16.18
CA ILE A 110 13.90 -7.16 16.02
C ILE A 110 13.49 -6.32 17.24
N ALA A 111 14.03 -6.60 18.45
CA ALA A 111 13.80 -5.76 19.63
C ALA A 111 14.46 -4.37 19.52
N GLY A 112 15.41 -4.23 18.58
CA GLY A 112 15.99 -2.98 18.13
C GLY A 112 15.05 -2.10 17.30
N LEU A 113 13.84 -2.57 17.00
CA LEU A 113 12.87 -1.84 16.19
C LEU A 113 11.66 -1.41 17.03
N GLY A 114 11.32 -0.13 16.93
CA GLY A 114 10.10 0.44 17.49
C GLY A 114 9.03 0.62 16.42
N LEU A 115 7.79 0.27 16.76
CA LEU A 115 6.60 0.50 15.94
C LEU A 115 5.79 1.67 16.50
N LEU A 116 5.33 2.54 15.62
CA LEU A 116 4.43 3.65 15.94
C LEU A 116 3.13 3.49 15.13
N ASP A 117 2.09 4.22 15.55
CA ASP A 117 0.91 4.51 14.72
C ASP A 117 0.12 3.26 14.27
N PHE A 118 -0.11 2.33 15.20
CA PHE A 118 -0.80 1.05 14.95
C PHE A 118 -2.25 1.00 15.48
N GLN A 119 -2.80 2.12 15.94
CA GLN A 119 -4.14 2.17 16.55
C GLN A 119 -5.29 1.90 15.56
N ASP A 120 -5.07 2.11 14.27
CA ASP A 120 -6.08 1.87 13.23
C ASP A 120 -5.98 0.44 12.65
N ALA A 121 -5.22 -0.45 13.29
CA ALA A 121 -4.96 -1.81 12.81
C ALA A 121 -6.25 -2.61 12.58
N VAL A 122 -6.15 -3.55 11.65
CA VAL A 122 -7.25 -4.44 11.22
C VAL A 122 -6.74 -5.86 11.06
N ILE A 123 -7.65 -6.83 10.95
CA ILE A 123 -7.30 -8.17 10.45
C ILE A 123 -7.45 -8.20 8.93
N GLY A 124 -6.39 -8.49 8.20
CA GLY A 124 -6.38 -8.45 6.73
C GLY A 124 -5.33 -9.37 6.10
N PRO A 125 -5.20 -9.37 4.75
CA PRO A 125 -4.21 -10.19 4.05
C PRO A 125 -2.78 -9.90 4.51
N VAL A 126 -2.02 -10.97 4.71
CA VAL A 126 -0.63 -10.95 5.20
C VAL A 126 0.34 -10.07 4.38
N THR A 127 -0.04 -9.75 3.14
CA THR A 127 0.75 -8.95 2.19
C THR A 127 0.61 -7.45 2.39
N TYR A 128 -0.41 -6.95 3.11
CA TYR A 128 -0.74 -5.53 3.17
C TYR A 128 0.43 -4.67 3.65
N ASP A 129 1.01 -5.01 4.81
CA ASP A 129 2.08 -4.22 5.41
C ASP A 129 3.42 -4.39 4.66
N LEU A 130 3.62 -5.53 4.01
CA LEU A 130 4.78 -5.73 3.12
C LEU A 130 4.71 -4.78 1.93
N VAL A 131 3.54 -4.66 1.29
CA VAL A 131 3.30 -3.65 0.25
C VAL A 131 3.48 -2.24 0.82
N SER A 132 2.96 -1.96 2.02
CA SER A 132 3.07 -0.63 2.64
C SER A 132 4.52 -0.17 2.81
N LEU A 133 5.42 -1.12 3.11
CA LEU A 133 6.85 -0.90 3.24
C LEU A 133 7.58 -0.83 1.90
N LEU A 134 7.39 -1.83 1.03
CA LEU A 134 8.18 -2.01 -0.20
C LEU A 134 7.69 -1.12 -1.35
N GLU A 135 6.46 -0.63 -1.26
CA GLU A 135 5.84 0.28 -2.23
C GLU A 135 5.47 1.61 -1.56
N ASP A 136 6.41 2.14 -0.78
CA ASP A 136 6.19 3.37 -0.05
C ASP A 136 5.85 4.54 -1.00
N ALA A 137 4.71 5.18 -0.77
CA ALA A 137 4.28 6.36 -1.50
C ALA A 137 5.30 7.51 -1.43
N ARG A 138 6.11 7.56 -0.36
CA ARG A 138 7.00 8.68 -0.03
C ARG A 138 8.45 8.42 -0.38
N ARG A 139 8.84 7.17 -0.67
CA ARG A 139 10.21 6.80 -1.04
C ARG A 139 10.23 5.73 -2.15
N ASP A 140 11.08 5.91 -3.16
CA ASP A 140 11.33 4.84 -4.12
C ASP A 140 12.26 3.79 -3.48
N VAL A 141 11.73 2.59 -3.27
CA VAL A 141 12.53 1.42 -2.89
C VAL A 141 13.08 0.78 -4.18
N PRO A 142 14.40 0.54 -4.29
CA PRO A 142 14.97 -0.11 -5.47
C PRO A 142 14.28 -1.46 -5.76
N ALA A 143 13.89 -1.71 -7.02
CA ALA A 143 13.15 -2.92 -7.40
C ALA A 143 13.86 -4.22 -6.98
N ALA A 144 15.17 -4.31 -7.22
CA ALA A 144 15.97 -5.47 -6.81
C ALA A 144 15.96 -5.68 -5.28
N LEU A 145 15.93 -4.61 -4.49
CA LEU A 145 15.82 -4.70 -3.04
C LEU A 145 14.42 -5.21 -2.66
N ALA A 146 13.35 -4.61 -3.21
CA ALA A 146 11.99 -5.04 -2.97
C ALA A 146 11.76 -6.52 -3.33
N ASP A 147 12.25 -6.99 -4.48
CA ASP A 147 12.14 -8.38 -4.92
C ASP A 147 12.88 -9.33 -3.97
N SER A 148 14.09 -8.95 -3.53
CA SER A 148 14.87 -9.74 -2.57
C SER A 148 14.18 -9.84 -1.20
N LEU A 149 13.52 -8.77 -0.77
CA LEU A 149 12.81 -8.68 0.50
C LEU A 149 11.48 -9.41 0.47
N LEU A 150 10.75 -9.37 -0.65
CA LEU A 150 9.57 -10.20 -0.87
C LEU A 150 9.94 -11.69 -0.84
N SER A 151 11.04 -12.06 -1.49
CA SER A 151 11.57 -13.43 -1.47
C SER A 151 11.97 -13.87 -0.06
N ARG A 152 12.60 -12.98 0.70
CA ARG A 152 12.96 -13.21 2.11
C ARG A 152 11.72 -13.43 2.97
N TYR A 153 10.69 -12.60 2.80
CA TYR A 153 9.42 -12.77 3.50
C TYR A 153 8.78 -14.12 3.16
N ALA A 154 8.71 -14.48 1.87
CA ALA A 154 8.15 -15.75 1.43
C ALA A 154 8.89 -16.96 2.04
N ALA A 155 10.21 -16.88 2.16
CA ALA A 155 11.04 -17.93 2.77
C ALA A 155 10.74 -18.15 4.27
N ALA A 156 10.23 -17.14 4.97
CA ALA A 156 9.78 -17.29 6.37
C ALA A 156 8.46 -18.07 6.49
N PHE A 157 7.69 -18.18 5.40
CA PHE A 157 6.40 -18.87 5.36
C PHE A 157 6.32 -19.87 4.19
N PRO A 158 7.08 -20.97 4.22
CA PRO A 158 7.19 -21.91 3.10
C PRO A 158 5.89 -22.63 2.72
N ALA A 159 4.85 -22.54 3.55
CA ALA A 159 3.53 -23.08 3.27
C ALA A 159 2.66 -22.16 2.39
N LEU A 160 3.07 -20.91 2.17
CA LEU A 160 2.35 -19.98 1.29
C LEU A 160 2.55 -20.38 -0.17
N ASP A 161 1.47 -20.35 -0.94
CA ASP A 161 1.54 -20.49 -2.40
C ASP A 161 2.21 -19.24 -3.00
N PRO A 162 3.38 -19.36 -3.66
CA PRO A 162 4.09 -18.21 -4.23
C PRO A 162 3.26 -17.44 -5.26
N ALA A 163 2.44 -18.12 -6.07
CA ALA A 163 1.61 -17.46 -7.07
C ALA A 163 0.45 -16.67 -6.42
N ALA A 164 -0.15 -17.23 -5.37
CA ALA A 164 -1.17 -16.52 -4.60
C ALA A 164 -0.58 -15.33 -3.82
N LEU A 165 0.66 -15.47 -3.31
CA LEU A 165 1.38 -14.40 -2.65
C LEU A 165 1.63 -13.24 -3.60
N GLU A 166 2.13 -13.52 -4.81
CA GLU A 166 2.36 -12.50 -5.83
C GLU A 166 1.05 -11.79 -6.22
N VAL A 167 -0.01 -12.53 -6.52
CA VAL A 167 -1.31 -11.94 -6.86
C VAL A 167 -1.83 -11.06 -5.72
N SER A 168 -1.77 -11.53 -4.48
CA SER A 168 -2.20 -10.77 -3.32
C SER A 168 -1.38 -9.50 -3.12
N TYR A 169 -0.06 -9.59 -3.27
CA TYR A 169 0.85 -8.45 -3.20
C TYR A 169 0.49 -7.39 -4.27
N ARG A 170 0.27 -7.81 -5.53
CA ARG A 170 -0.10 -6.90 -6.63
C ARG A 170 -1.48 -6.25 -6.44
N VAL A 171 -2.48 -7.02 -6.00
CA VAL A 171 -3.82 -6.48 -5.71
C VAL A 171 -3.75 -5.44 -4.59
N MET A 172 -3.03 -5.75 -3.51
CA MET A 172 -2.88 -4.85 -2.38
C MET A 172 -2.07 -3.59 -2.75
N GLY A 173 -1.02 -3.73 -3.56
CA GLY A 173 -0.23 -2.63 -4.13
C GLY A 173 -1.07 -1.66 -4.93
N ALA A 174 -1.77 -2.16 -5.94
CA ALA A 174 -2.64 -1.34 -6.78
C ALA A 174 -3.73 -0.64 -5.95
N GLN A 175 -4.48 -1.37 -5.11
CA GLN A 175 -5.55 -0.75 -4.32
C GLN A 175 -5.02 0.31 -3.36
N ARG A 176 -3.90 0.03 -2.68
CA ARG A 176 -3.28 0.97 -1.76
C ARG A 176 -2.78 2.23 -2.48
N ALA A 177 -2.13 2.09 -3.62
CA ALA A 177 -1.65 3.24 -4.38
C ALA A 177 -2.82 4.14 -4.86
N LEU A 178 -3.91 3.55 -5.35
CA LEU A 178 -5.13 4.29 -5.73
C LEU A 178 -5.76 5.02 -4.53
N LYS A 179 -5.87 4.34 -3.38
CA LYS A 179 -6.29 4.96 -2.11
C LYS A 179 -5.43 6.17 -1.78
N ILE A 180 -4.10 6.05 -1.84
CA ILE A 180 -3.19 7.13 -1.45
C ILE A 180 -3.26 8.31 -2.41
N ILE A 181 -3.43 8.09 -3.73
CA ILE A 181 -3.65 9.17 -4.69
C ILE A 181 -4.85 10.03 -4.24
N GLY A 182 -5.94 9.37 -3.87
CA GLY A 182 -7.11 10.02 -3.28
C GLY A 182 -6.80 10.76 -1.96
N ILE A 183 -6.10 10.11 -1.03
CA ILE A 183 -5.71 10.70 0.26
C ILE A 183 -4.85 11.95 0.06
N PHE A 184 -3.81 11.89 -0.77
CA PHE A 184 -2.89 13.00 -0.99
C PHE A 184 -3.58 14.17 -1.67
N THR A 185 -4.50 13.88 -2.60
CA THR A 185 -5.34 14.92 -3.19
C THR A 185 -6.27 15.56 -2.17
N ARG A 186 -6.93 14.75 -1.32
CA ARG A 186 -7.76 15.25 -0.21
C ARG A 186 -6.97 16.12 0.76
N LEU A 187 -5.80 15.66 1.19
CA LEU A 187 -4.91 16.40 2.10
C LEU A 187 -4.51 17.76 1.52
N SER A 188 -4.30 17.84 0.20
CA SER A 188 -4.02 19.11 -0.48
C SER A 188 -5.27 20.01 -0.53
N ARG A 189 -6.41 19.49 -1.01
CA ARG A 189 -7.63 20.27 -1.25
C ARG A 189 -8.33 20.72 0.03
N ARG A 190 -8.41 19.85 1.04
CA ARG A 190 -9.14 20.11 2.29
C ARG A 190 -8.24 20.66 3.39
N ASP A 191 -7.01 20.15 3.49
CA ASP A 191 -6.14 20.39 4.66
C ASP A 191 -4.92 21.28 4.34
N GLY A 192 -4.80 21.80 3.11
CA GLY A 192 -3.70 22.68 2.68
C GLY A 192 -2.32 22.01 2.63
N LYS A 193 -2.24 20.67 2.71
CA LYS A 193 -0.95 19.94 2.76
C LYS A 193 -0.43 19.63 1.36
N HIS A 194 -0.15 20.66 0.57
CA HIS A 194 0.18 20.53 -0.86
C HIS A 194 1.43 19.68 -1.16
N ARG A 195 2.38 19.57 -0.22
CA ARG A 195 3.61 18.77 -0.38
C ARG A 195 3.34 17.32 -0.80
N TYR A 196 2.20 16.73 -0.43
CA TYR A 196 1.86 15.35 -0.76
C TYR A 196 1.57 15.14 -2.25
N LEU A 197 1.21 16.20 -2.99
CA LEU A 197 0.97 16.11 -4.44
C LEU A 197 2.23 15.74 -5.22
N GLY A 198 3.42 16.03 -4.69
CA GLY A 198 4.70 15.66 -5.29
C GLY A 198 4.95 14.14 -5.38
N HIS A 199 4.08 13.32 -4.79
CA HIS A 199 4.17 11.86 -4.84
C HIS A 199 3.20 11.20 -5.84
N ILE A 200 2.31 11.96 -6.48
CA ILE A 200 1.26 11.42 -7.35
C ILE A 200 1.84 10.62 -8.53
N ASP A 201 2.89 11.13 -9.18
CA ASP A 201 3.51 10.45 -10.31
C ASP A 201 4.14 9.11 -9.90
N ARG A 202 4.72 9.04 -8.69
CA ARG A 202 5.22 7.77 -8.15
C ARG A 202 4.09 6.78 -7.96
N LEU A 203 3.00 7.21 -7.34
CA LEU A 203 1.85 6.34 -7.09
C LEU A 203 1.27 5.76 -8.38
N TRP A 204 1.19 6.57 -9.45
CA TRP A 204 0.78 6.06 -10.76
C TRP A 204 1.75 5.03 -11.34
N ARG A 205 3.07 5.20 -11.16
CA ARG A 205 4.05 4.16 -11.56
C ARG A 205 3.87 2.86 -10.78
N LEU A 206 3.55 2.93 -9.49
CA LEU A 206 3.26 1.74 -8.67
C LEU A 206 1.99 1.04 -9.17
N VAL A 207 0.92 1.81 -9.42
CA VAL A 207 -0.32 1.28 -10.03
C VAL A 207 -0.04 0.60 -11.37
N ASP A 208 0.74 1.23 -12.25
CA ASP A 208 1.08 0.64 -13.55
C ASP A 208 1.85 -0.67 -13.40
N ARG A 209 2.87 -0.70 -12.53
CA ARG A 209 3.64 -1.91 -12.23
C ARG A 209 2.75 -3.05 -11.73
N ASP A 210 1.81 -2.76 -10.83
CA ASP A 210 1.00 -3.82 -10.24
C ASP A 210 -0.11 -4.30 -11.18
N THR A 211 -0.69 -3.37 -11.95
CA THR A 211 -1.74 -3.69 -12.93
C THR A 211 -1.21 -4.32 -14.22
N ASP A 212 0.11 -4.36 -14.42
CA ASP A 212 0.74 -5.18 -15.45
C ASP A 212 0.59 -6.69 -15.18
N HIS A 213 0.33 -7.11 -13.93
CA HIS A 213 0.07 -8.51 -13.62
C HIS A 213 -1.30 -8.97 -14.21
N PRO A 214 -1.39 -10.12 -14.91
CA PRO A 214 -2.60 -10.54 -15.62
C PRO A 214 -3.87 -10.65 -14.75
N ALA A 215 -3.73 -11.02 -13.48
CA ALA A 215 -4.85 -11.09 -12.55
C ALA A 215 -5.57 -9.74 -12.34
N LEU A 216 -4.88 -8.61 -12.59
CA LEU A 216 -5.43 -7.26 -12.45
C LEU A 216 -5.96 -6.69 -13.78
N ALA A 217 -6.09 -7.50 -14.84
CA ALA A 217 -6.57 -7.05 -16.15
C ALA A 217 -7.89 -6.26 -16.10
N PRO A 218 -8.91 -6.61 -15.29
CA PRO A 218 -10.12 -5.79 -15.17
C PRO A 218 -9.84 -4.38 -14.64
N LEU A 219 -8.97 -4.24 -13.63
CA LEU A 219 -8.57 -2.94 -13.10
C LEU A 219 -7.74 -2.15 -14.12
N ARG A 220 -6.82 -2.81 -14.83
CA ARG A 220 -6.03 -2.18 -15.89
C ARG A 220 -6.93 -1.61 -16.99
N ALA A 221 -7.95 -2.35 -17.41
CA ALA A 221 -8.89 -1.92 -18.44
C ALA A 221 -9.69 -0.69 -17.98
N PHE A 222 -10.26 -0.73 -16.76
CA PHE A 222 -10.96 0.40 -16.16
C PHE A 222 -10.06 1.66 -16.09
N LEU A 223 -8.81 1.49 -15.64
CA LEU A 223 -7.85 2.59 -15.53
C LEU A 223 -7.46 3.15 -16.89
N ALA A 224 -7.34 2.33 -17.93
CA ALA A 224 -7.01 2.80 -19.28
C ALA A 224 -8.14 3.67 -19.87
N GLU A 225 -9.39 3.35 -19.56
CA GLU A 225 -10.57 4.11 -20.01
C GLU A 225 -10.80 5.39 -19.20
N THR A 226 -10.81 5.27 -17.87
CA THR A 226 -11.23 6.37 -16.98
C THR A 226 -10.05 7.31 -16.65
N PHE A 227 -8.86 6.75 -16.49
CA PHE A 227 -7.64 7.44 -16.11
C PHE A 227 -6.50 7.12 -17.09
N PRO A 228 -6.63 7.34 -18.41
CA PRO A 228 -5.52 7.14 -19.33
C PRO A 228 -4.31 7.99 -18.93
N PRO A 229 -3.06 7.61 -19.29
CA PRO A 229 -1.86 8.36 -18.92
C PRO A 229 -1.94 9.86 -19.20
N THR A 230 -2.63 10.26 -20.27
CA THR A 230 -2.86 11.67 -20.64
C THR A 230 -3.73 12.47 -19.65
N ARG A 231 -4.53 11.79 -18.82
CA ARG A 231 -5.32 12.40 -17.74
C ARG A 231 -4.64 12.32 -16.37
N ARG A 232 -3.60 11.49 -16.21
CA ARG A 232 -2.92 11.29 -14.93
C ARG A 232 -1.97 12.46 -14.62
N ARG A 233 -2.51 13.57 -14.14
CA ARG A 233 -1.75 14.78 -13.80
C ARG A 233 -1.75 15.06 -12.31
N VAL A 234 -0.69 15.71 -11.84
CA VAL A 234 -0.67 16.29 -10.50
C VAL A 234 -1.81 17.33 -10.38
N PRO A 235 -2.74 17.19 -9.42
CA PRO A 235 -3.80 18.16 -9.23
C PRO A 235 -3.27 19.57 -8.97
N GLU A 236 -3.94 20.57 -9.52
CA GLU A 236 -3.59 21.97 -9.26
C GLU A 236 -3.83 22.34 -7.78
N ILE A 237 -2.94 23.17 -7.23
CA ILE A 237 -3.11 23.73 -5.89
C ILE A 237 -4.23 24.77 -5.95
N PRO A 238 -5.28 24.68 -5.11
CA PRO A 238 -6.28 25.74 -5.00
C PRO A 238 -5.62 27.09 -4.71
N ALA A 239 -6.12 28.15 -5.34
CA ALA A 239 -5.72 29.53 -5.03
C ALA A 239 -6.12 29.96 -3.61
#